data_AF-A0A838K743-F1
#
_entry.id   AF-A0A838K743-F1
#
_cell.length_a   1.000
_cell.length_b   1.000
_cell.length_c   1.000
_cell.angle_alpha   90.00
_cell.angle_beta   90.00
_cell.angle_gamma   90.00
#
_symmetry.space_group_name_H-M   'P 1'
#
loop_
_entity.id
_entity.type
_entity.pdbx_description
1 polymer ?
#
loop_
_entity_poly.entity_id
_entity_poly.type
_entity_poly.pdbx_seq_one_letter_code
_entity_poly.pdbx_strand_id
1 'polypeptide(L)'
;GGLVLLAAVIVLAPRTARAARRARRWRRAGAGGESVPEVAWRELGDSSVDLGIRVDPRSTLRTSGRVLRSRVDDEPAAVAALNRLVIGVERARFAPGASTGERSAADARHDVDLVVARLTAGRTPGQRRRGAWLPASLLPRGGWHSGARGDHGAQLLRTEEQASG
;
A
#
# COMPACT_ATOMS: atom_id res chain seq x y z
N GLY A 1 -7.74 37.83 -0.91
CA GLY A 1 -8.69 36.76 -0.54
C GLY A 1 -8.45 35.47 -1.30
N GLY A 2 -8.57 35.48 -2.63
CA GLY A 2 -8.57 34.26 -3.47
C GLY A 2 -7.31 33.38 -3.36
N LEU A 3 -6.11 33.97 -3.26
CA LEU A 3 -4.87 33.20 -3.17
C LEU A 3 -4.75 32.38 -1.87
N VAL A 4 -5.21 32.95 -0.75
CA VAL A 4 -5.21 32.28 0.56
C VAL A 4 -6.24 31.14 0.57
N LEU A 5 -7.42 31.37 -0.02
CA LEU A 5 -8.45 30.36 -0.17
C LEU A 5 -7.98 29.22 -1.08
N LEU A 6 -7.35 29.54 -2.21
CA LEU A 6 -6.82 28.57 -3.16
C LEU A 6 -5.68 27.75 -2.55
N ALA A 7 -4.76 28.38 -1.83
CA ALA A 7 -3.71 27.68 -1.09
C ALA A 7 -4.29 26.77 0.00
N ALA A 8 -5.30 27.23 0.75
CA ALA A 8 -6.00 26.42 1.74
C ALA A 8 -6.69 25.21 1.08
N VAL A 9 -7.37 25.40 -0.05
CA VAL A 9 -7.98 24.32 -0.83
C VAL A 9 -6.93 23.32 -1.31
N ILE A 10 -5.81 23.76 -1.86
CA ILE A 10 -4.72 22.89 -2.32
C ILE A 10 -4.09 22.11 -1.15
N VAL A 11 -3.97 22.71 0.04
CA VAL A 11 -3.41 22.06 1.23
C VAL A 11 -4.40 21.10 1.91
N LEU A 12 -5.70 21.43 1.94
CA LEU A 12 -6.73 20.60 2.58
C LEU A 12 -7.28 19.52 1.65
N ALA A 13 -7.35 19.76 0.34
CA ALA A 13 -7.88 18.83 -0.66
C ALA A 13 -7.26 17.41 -0.59
N PRO A 14 -5.93 17.22 -0.48
CA PRO A 14 -5.38 15.87 -0.42
C PRO A 14 -5.76 15.13 0.87
N ARG A 15 -5.90 15.84 2.00
CA ARG A 15 -6.31 15.26 3.28
C ARG A 15 -7.79 14.90 3.32
N THR A 16 -8.65 15.77 2.81
CA THR A 16 -10.11 15.55 2.76
C THR A 16 -10.50 14.53 1.70
N ALA A 17 -9.86 14.56 0.52
CA ALA A 17 -10.04 13.54 -0.51
C ALA A 17 -9.59 12.15 -0.02
N ARG A 18 -8.51 12.09 0.77
CA ARG A 18 -8.08 10.85 1.45
C ARG A 18 -9.07 10.36 2.47
N ALA A 19 -9.51 11.23 3.38
CA ALA A 19 -10.52 10.86 4.38
C ALA A 19 -11.81 10.35 3.71
N ALA A 20 -12.25 10.99 2.63
CA ALA A 20 -13.43 10.59 1.88
C ALA A 20 -13.24 9.30 1.04
N ARG A 21 -12.06 9.07 0.46
CA ARG A 21 -11.74 7.79 -0.21
C ARG A 21 -11.62 6.66 0.80
N ARG A 22 -10.96 6.91 1.94
CA ARG A 22 -10.82 5.98 3.06
C ARG A 22 -12.19 5.60 3.60
N ALA A 23 -13.05 6.57 3.92
CA ALA A 23 -14.42 6.31 4.38
C ALA A 23 -15.27 5.53 3.36
N ARG A 24 -15.16 5.84 2.06
CA ARG A 24 -15.86 5.10 1.00
C ARG A 24 -15.34 3.67 0.82
N ARG A 25 -14.03 3.44 0.97
CA ARG A 25 -13.39 2.12 0.82
C ARG A 25 -13.79 1.19 1.96
N TRP A 26 -13.74 1.68 3.20
CA TRP A 26 -14.19 0.92 4.38
C TRP A 26 -15.69 0.62 4.38
N ARG A 27 -16.53 1.54 3.86
CA ARG A 27 -17.97 1.32 3.70
C ARG A 27 -18.34 0.23 2.67
N ARG A 28 -17.47 -0.06 1.72
CA ARG A 28 -17.70 -1.11 0.70
C ARG A 28 -17.08 -2.45 1.09
N ALA A 29 -16.22 -2.46 2.11
CA ALA A 29 -15.67 -3.70 2.64
C ALA A 29 -16.81 -4.53 3.25
N GLY A 30 -16.92 -5.80 2.86
CA GLY A 30 -17.97 -6.72 3.33
C GLY A 30 -19.29 -6.69 2.56
N ALA A 31 -19.62 -5.64 1.80
CA ALA A 31 -20.87 -5.53 1.04
C ALA A 31 -20.75 -6.08 -0.41
N GLY A 32 -20.05 -7.21 -0.60
CA GLY A 32 -19.75 -7.80 -1.92
C GLY A 32 -18.50 -7.24 -2.62
N GLY A 33 -17.74 -6.38 -1.94
CA GLY A 33 -16.42 -5.91 -2.36
C GLY A 33 -15.27 -6.74 -1.78
N GLU A 34 -14.09 -6.14 -1.74
CA GLU A 34 -12.93 -6.73 -1.09
C GLU A 34 -13.12 -6.95 0.42
N SER A 35 -12.48 -7.99 0.97
CA SER A 35 -12.58 -8.33 2.39
C SER A 35 -11.96 -7.25 3.28
N VAL A 36 -12.52 -7.06 4.48
CA VAL A 36 -12.04 -6.10 5.48
C VAL A 36 -10.53 -6.22 5.75
N PRO A 37 -9.95 -7.42 5.93
CA PRO A 37 -8.51 -7.56 6.17
C PRO A 37 -7.64 -7.09 5.00
N GLU A 38 -8.04 -7.35 3.76
CA GLU A 38 -7.30 -6.91 2.56
C GLU A 38 -7.34 -5.39 2.40
N VAL A 39 -8.50 -4.77 2.68
CA VAL A 39 -8.64 -3.31 2.72
C VAL A 39 -7.72 -2.70 3.79
N ALA A 40 -7.68 -3.28 4.98
CA ALA A 40 -6.81 -2.84 6.07
C ALA A 40 -5.33 -2.94 5.70
N TRP A 41 -4.93 -4.05 5.08
CA TRP A 41 -3.55 -4.28 4.66
C TRP A 41 -3.10 -3.32 3.55
N ARG A 42 -3.97 -3.05 2.57
CA ARG A 42 -3.68 -2.04 1.54
C ARG A 42 -3.51 -0.65 2.16
N GLU A 43 -4.37 -0.26 3.09
CA GLU A 43 -4.27 1.02 3.78
C GLU A 43 -2.96 1.17 4.54
N LEU A 44 -2.51 0.11 5.23
CA LEU A 44 -1.21 0.09 5.90
C LEU A 44 -0.05 0.19 4.89
N GLY A 45 -0.15 -0.48 3.74
CA GLY A 45 0.83 -0.38 2.65
C GLY A 45 0.94 1.04 2.09
N ASP A 46 -0.20 1.66 1.75
CA ASP A 46 -0.27 3.04 1.27
C ASP A 46 0.34 4.01 2.30
N SER A 47 0.01 3.84 3.58
CA SER A 47 0.55 4.64 4.68
C SER A 47 2.05 4.45 4.88
N SER A 48 2.55 3.22 4.72
CA SER A 48 3.98 2.91 4.83
C SER A 48 4.78 3.61 3.73
N VAL A 49 4.27 3.57 2.49
CA VAL A 49 4.88 4.28 1.35
C VAL A 49 4.91 5.78 1.58
N ASP A 50 3.84 6.37 2.10
CA ASP A 50 3.78 7.80 2.45
C ASP A 50 4.79 8.18 3.53
N LEU A 51 5.12 7.26 4.45
CA LEU A 51 6.16 7.42 5.46
C LEU A 51 7.57 7.13 4.90
N GLY A 52 7.70 6.88 3.60
CA GLY A 52 8.97 6.55 2.94
C GLY A 52 9.50 5.16 3.27
N ILE A 53 8.65 4.27 3.78
CA ILE A 53 8.97 2.87 4.05
C ILE A 53 8.64 2.09 2.78
N ARG A 54 9.67 1.74 2.02
CA ARG A 54 9.50 0.93 0.81
C ARG A 54 9.25 -0.51 1.20
N VAL A 55 8.04 -0.97 0.93
CA VAL A 55 7.68 -2.38 0.90
C VAL A 55 7.61 -2.77 -0.58
N ASP A 56 8.34 -3.81 -0.97
CA ASP A 56 8.34 -4.28 -2.36
C ASP A 56 6.93 -4.78 -2.74
N PRO A 57 6.29 -4.22 -3.79
CA PRO A 57 4.96 -4.65 -4.23
C PRO A 57 4.88 -6.12 -4.66
N ARG A 58 6.01 -6.72 -5.03
CA ARG A 58 6.11 -8.14 -5.41
C ARG A 58 6.43 -9.05 -4.22
N SER A 59 6.71 -8.48 -3.06
CA SER A 59 7.04 -9.27 -1.88
C SER A 59 5.80 -9.96 -1.32
N THR A 60 6.02 -11.12 -0.71
CA THR A 60 4.96 -11.85 -0.02
C THR A 60 4.46 -11.05 1.18
N LEU A 61 3.21 -11.32 1.59
CA LEU A 61 2.59 -10.76 2.80
C LEU A 61 3.51 -10.90 4.02
N ARG A 62 4.14 -12.06 4.20
CA ARG A 62 5.06 -12.33 5.31
C ARG A 62 6.35 -11.53 5.23
N THR A 63 6.90 -11.34 4.03
CA THR A 63 8.10 -10.50 3.85
C THR A 63 7.79 -9.04 4.13
N SER A 64 6.68 -8.52 3.59
CA SER A 64 6.18 -7.19 3.92
C SER A 64 5.93 -7.01 5.42
N GLY A 65 5.29 -7.99 6.06
CA GLY A 65 5.03 -8.00 7.50
C GLY A 65 6.31 -7.97 8.34
N ARG A 66 7.35 -8.72 7.96
CA ARG A 66 8.66 -8.68 8.66
C ARG A 66 9.34 -7.32 8.55
N VAL A 67 9.28 -6.68 7.38
CA VAL A 67 9.85 -5.32 7.18
C VAL A 67 9.14 -4.30 8.07
N LEU A 68 7.82 -4.38 8.21
CA LEU A 68 7.08 -3.49 9.12
C LEU A 68 7.32 -3.85 10.59
N ARG A 69 7.43 -5.15 10.91
CA ARG A 69 7.65 -5.65 12.27
C ARG A 69 8.95 -5.14 12.88
N SER A 70 10.02 -5.03 12.10
CA SER A 70 11.31 -4.48 12.56
C SER A 70 11.32 -2.96 12.75
N ARG A 71 10.20 -2.27 12.44
CA ARG A 71 10.05 -0.81 12.61
C ARG A 71 9.13 -0.43 13.75
N VAL A 72 8.47 -1.41 14.34
CA VAL A 72 7.51 -1.24 15.45
C VAL A 72 7.85 -2.16 16.62
N ASP A 73 9.06 -2.73 16.65
CA ASP A 73 9.41 -3.85 17.51
C ASP A 73 9.54 -3.53 18.98
N ASP A 74 9.83 -2.29 19.29
CA ASP A 74 9.85 -1.69 20.61
C ASP A 74 8.45 -1.35 21.16
N GLU A 75 7.38 -1.51 20.37
CA GLU A 75 6.00 -1.17 20.77
C GLU A 75 5.09 -2.41 20.72
N PRO A 76 4.87 -3.11 21.86
CA PRO A 76 4.11 -4.34 21.91
C PRO A 76 2.70 -4.25 21.32
N ALA A 77 2.02 -3.11 21.48
CA ALA A 77 0.67 -2.93 20.96
C ALA A 77 0.65 -2.88 19.43
N ALA A 78 1.61 -2.17 18.82
CA ALA A 78 1.76 -2.08 17.37
C ALA A 78 2.18 -3.43 16.76
N VAL A 79 3.02 -4.19 17.47
CA VAL A 79 3.36 -5.57 17.11
C VAL A 79 2.14 -6.48 17.06
N ALA A 80 1.34 -6.46 18.13
CA ALA A 80 0.15 -7.29 18.23
C ALA A 80 -0.86 -6.92 17.12
N ALA A 81 -1.05 -5.62 16.88
CA ALA A 81 -1.89 -5.10 15.80
C ALA A 81 -1.40 -5.56 14.41
N LEU A 82 -0.10 -5.47 14.12
CA LEU A 82 0.47 -5.91 12.85
C LEU A 82 0.28 -7.42 12.63
N ASN A 83 0.55 -8.23 13.66
CA ASN A 83 0.34 -9.68 13.58
C ASN A 83 -1.13 -10.02 13.31
N ARG A 84 -2.03 -9.34 14.02
CA ARG A 84 -3.47 -9.42 13.83
C ARG A 84 -3.89 -9.09 12.40
N LEU A 85 -3.32 -8.07 11.77
CA LEU A 85 -3.59 -7.72 10.37
C LEU A 85 -3.08 -8.80 9.41
N VAL A 86 -1.84 -9.26 9.56
CA VAL A 86 -1.25 -10.32 8.71
C VAL A 86 -2.10 -11.59 8.76
N ILE A 87 -2.43 -12.07 9.96
CA ILE A 87 -3.28 -13.26 10.14
C ILE A 87 -4.66 -13.06 9.50
N GLY A 88 -5.23 -11.86 9.62
CA GLY A 88 -6.52 -11.52 9.01
C GLY A 88 -6.48 -11.67 7.48
N VAL A 89 -5.44 -11.15 6.84
CA VAL A 89 -5.25 -11.27 5.37
C VAL A 89 -5.05 -12.72 4.95
N GLU A 90 -4.24 -13.48 5.69
CA GLU A 90 -4.01 -14.89 5.36
C GLU A 90 -5.29 -15.70 5.40
N ARG A 91 -6.10 -15.51 6.45
CA ARG A 91 -7.40 -16.16 6.54
C ARG A 91 -8.32 -15.76 5.39
N ALA A 92 -8.35 -14.49 5.03
CA ALA A 92 -9.14 -14.03 3.89
C ALA A 92 -8.72 -14.67 2.56
N ARG A 93 -7.42 -14.96 2.37
CA ARG A 93 -6.88 -15.58 1.15
C ARG A 93 -7.03 -17.10 1.11
N PHE A 94 -6.83 -17.76 2.24
CA PHE A 94 -6.67 -19.22 2.30
C PHE A 94 -7.85 -19.95 2.97
N ALA A 95 -8.73 -19.24 3.67
CA ALA A 95 -9.92 -19.79 4.30
C ALA A 95 -11.17 -18.90 4.07
N PRO A 96 -11.51 -18.56 2.81
CA PRO A 96 -12.72 -17.80 2.52
C PRO A 96 -13.96 -18.58 3.00
N GLY A 97 -14.82 -17.93 3.81
CA GLY A 97 -16.06 -18.52 4.33
C GLY A 97 -15.97 -19.13 5.73
N ALA A 98 -14.80 -19.17 6.37
CA ALA A 98 -14.68 -19.55 7.78
C ALA A 98 -15.22 -18.43 8.70
N SER A 99 -16.51 -18.47 9.02
CA SER A 99 -17.27 -17.46 9.78
C SER A 99 -17.00 -17.49 11.29
N THR A 100 -15.73 -17.53 11.72
CA THR A 100 -15.39 -17.52 13.14
C THR A 100 -14.91 -16.13 13.55
N GLY A 101 -15.84 -15.32 14.08
CA GLY A 101 -15.53 -14.00 14.66
C GLY A 101 -14.96 -13.02 13.64
N GLU A 102 -15.73 -12.71 12.60
CA GLU A 102 -15.37 -11.68 11.62
C GLU A 102 -15.06 -10.38 12.35
N ARG A 103 -13.77 -10.01 12.38
CA ARG A 103 -13.32 -8.76 13.01
C ARG A 103 -14.02 -7.59 12.33
N SER A 104 -14.53 -6.67 13.14
CA SER A 104 -15.23 -5.50 12.63
C SER A 104 -14.27 -4.63 11.80
N ALA A 105 -14.82 -3.90 10.84
CA ALA A 105 -14.11 -2.85 10.13
C ALA A 105 -13.48 -1.82 11.10
N ALA A 106 -14.13 -1.58 12.25
CA ALA A 106 -13.61 -0.71 13.29
C ALA A 106 -12.32 -1.24 13.92
N ASP A 107 -12.28 -2.53 14.25
CA ASP A 107 -11.12 -3.17 14.88
C ASP A 107 -9.93 -3.20 13.93
N ALA A 108 -10.18 -3.59 12.66
CA ALA A 108 -9.14 -3.61 11.64
C ALA A 108 -8.58 -2.20 11.37
N ARG A 109 -9.44 -1.16 11.43
CA ARG A 109 -9.00 0.23 11.31
C ARG A 109 -8.17 0.68 12.50
N HIS A 110 -8.58 0.33 13.72
CA HIS A 110 -7.82 0.61 14.93
C HIS A 110 -6.42 -0.03 14.88
N ASP A 111 -6.33 -1.29 14.44
CA ASP A 111 -5.04 -1.97 14.24
C ASP A 111 -4.14 -1.23 13.24
N VAL A 112 -4.69 -0.76 12.11
CA VAL A 112 -3.93 0.06 11.15
C VAL A 112 -3.45 1.36 11.79
N ASP A 113 -4.31 2.06 12.52
CA ASP A 113 -3.98 3.34 13.13
C ASP A 113 -2.89 3.20 14.19
N LEU A 114 -2.89 2.13 15.00
CA LEU A 114 -1.82 1.81 15.97
C LEU A 114 -0.47 1.63 15.27
N VAL A 115 -0.43 0.82 14.20
CA VAL A 115 0.82 0.57 13.46
C VAL A 115 1.32 1.86 12.82
N VAL A 116 0.44 2.61 12.14
CA VAL A 116 0.81 3.88 11.48
C VAL A 116 1.29 4.92 12.50
N ALA A 117 0.63 5.04 13.66
CA ALA A 117 1.04 5.94 14.72
C ALA A 117 2.47 5.62 15.17
N ARG A 118 2.78 4.33 15.39
CA ARG A 118 4.14 3.91 15.77
C ARG A 118 5.16 4.14 14.67
N LEU A 119 4.85 3.80 13.42
CA LEU A 119 5.73 4.07 12.27
C LEU A 119 6.03 5.58 12.11
N THR A 120 5.09 6.43 12.52
CA THR A 120 5.25 7.88 12.51
C THR A 120 6.06 8.37 13.72
N ALA A 121 5.93 7.74 14.90
CA ALA A 121 6.59 8.14 16.14
C ALA A 121 8.13 8.27 16.00
N GLY A 122 8.77 7.38 15.23
CA GLY A 122 10.21 7.39 14.96
C GLY A 122 10.70 8.42 13.93
N ARG A 123 9.86 9.36 13.45
CA ARG A 123 10.21 10.32 12.40
C ARG A 123 10.35 11.75 12.92
N THR A 124 11.35 12.47 12.40
CA THR A 124 11.58 13.88 12.72
C THR A 124 10.42 14.77 12.22
N PRO A 125 10.18 15.94 12.83
CA PRO A 125 9.08 16.84 12.43
C PRO A 125 9.11 17.22 10.94
N GLY A 126 10.30 17.37 10.34
CA GLY A 126 10.46 17.67 8.91
C GLY A 126 10.07 16.51 7.98
N GLN A 127 10.33 15.25 8.39
CA GLN A 127 9.91 14.07 7.62
C GLN A 127 8.40 13.84 7.71
N ARG A 128 7.79 14.11 8.88
CA ARG A 128 6.33 14.09 9.07
C ARG A 128 5.62 15.12 8.18
N ARG A 129 6.22 16.30 8.03
CA ARG A 129 5.70 17.34 7.13
C ARG A 129 5.84 16.92 5.66
N ARG A 130 6.96 16.38 5.20
CA ARG A 130 7.09 15.96 3.78
C ARG A 130 6.10 14.86 3.35
N GLY A 131 5.93 13.80 4.14
CA GLY A 131 4.97 12.72 3.83
C GLY A 131 3.51 13.16 3.82
N ALA A 132 3.19 14.22 4.58
CA ALA A 132 1.88 14.84 4.58
C ALA A 132 1.60 15.77 3.38
N TRP A 133 2.64 16.23 2.67
CA TRP A 133 2.53 17.28 1.64
C TRP A 133 2.67 16.72 0.21
N LEU A 134 3.41 15.63 0.02
CA LEU A 134 3.57 14.96 -1.28
C LEU A 134 3.48 13.44 -1.09
N PRO A 135 2.27 12.89 -0.96
CA PRO A 135 2.15 11.45 -0.85
C PRO A 135 2.54 10.75 -2.15
N ALA A 136 3.64 10.01 -2.12
CA ALA A 136 4.12 9.22 -3.24
C ALA A 136 3.08 8.20 -3.75
N SER A 137 2.13 7.81 -2.89
CA SER A 137 1.02 6.91 -3.25
C SER A 137 -0.03 7.54 -4.19
N LEU A 138 -0.08 8.87 -4.31
CA LEU A 138 -0.99 9.59 -5.22
C LEU A 138 -0.36 9.94 -6.56
N LEU A 139 0.96 9.78 -6.71
CA LEU A 139 1.58 9.92 -8.02
C LEU A 139 1.13 8.73 -8.89
N PRO A 140 0.58 8.97 -10.10
CA PRO A 140 0.40 7.91 -11.06
C PRO A 140 1.75 7.23 -11.22
N ARG A 141 1.82 5.91 -11.02
CA ARG A 141 3.01 5.14 -11.42
C ARG A 141 3.28 5.51 -12.88
N GLY A 142 4.34 6.28 -13.13
CA GLY A 142 4.73 6.68 -14.47
C GLY A 142 4.84 5.43 -15.34
N GLY A 143 3.94 5.37 -16.33
CA GLY A 143 3.96 4.44 -17.45
C GLY A 143 4.22 2.98 -17.11
N TRP A 144 3.15 2.20 -17.05
CA TRP A 144 3.19 0.84 -17.59
C TRP A 144 3.53 0.96 -19.07
N HIS A 145 4.82 1.03 -19.37
CA HIS A 145 5.29 0.80 -20.73
C HIS A 145 5.21 -0.72 -20.89
N SER A 146 4.07 -1.17 -21.40
CA SER A 146 3.95 -2.41 -22.15
C SER A 146 4.85 -2.25 -23.39
N GLY A 147 6.16 -2.28 -23.19
CA GLY A 147 7.13 -2.49 -24.26
C GLY A 147 7.03 -3.95 -24.66
N ALA A 148 5.96 -4.29 -25.39
CA ALA A 148 5.96 -5.44 -26.24
C ALA A 148 7.16 -5.29 -27.18
N ARG A 149 8.15 -6.12 -26.90
CA ARG A 149 9.36 -6.31 -27.68
C ARG A 149 9.03 -7.36 -28.74
N GLY A 150 9.34 -7.06 -30.00
CA GLY A 150 9.26 -7.98 -31.14
C GLY A 150 8.75 -7.20 -32.36
N ASP A 151 9.46 -7.04 -33.47
CA ASP A 151 10.49 -7.90 -34.03
C ASP A 151 11.49 -7.09 -34.88
N HIS A 152 12.74 -7.01 -34.40
CA HIS A 152 13.92 -6.91 -35.27
C HIS A 152 14.38 -8.34 -35.62
N GLY A 153 13.46 -9.12 -36.18
CA GLY A 153 13.66 -10.47 -36.70
C GLY A 153 13.88 -10.46 -38.21
N ALA A 154 14.67 -9.54 -38.74
CA ALA A 154 15.10 -9.54 -40.12
C ALA A 154 16.53 -9.01 -40.19
N GLN A 155 17.41 -9.78 -40.82
CA GLN A 155 18.88 -9.63 -40.86
C GLN A 155 19.57 -10.03 -39.56
N LEU A 156 20.07 -11.27 -39.52
CA LEU A 156 21.47 -11.58 -39.18
C LEU A 156 21.80 -13.09 -39.06
N LEU A 157 20.95 -14.00 -39.55
CA LEU A 157 21.34 -15.41 -39.71
C LEU A 157 20.99 -15.98 -41.10
N ARG A 158 21.24 -15.17 -42.15
CA ARG A 158 21.30 -15.64 -43.56
C ARG A 158 22.76 -15.79 -44.03
N THR A 159 23.69 -16.08 -43.13
CA THR A 159 25.13 -16.12 -43.45
C THR A 159 25.87 -17.32 -42.88
N GLU A 160 25.17 -18.44 -42.60
CA GLU A 160 25.85 -19.69 -42.25
C GLU A 160 25.57 -20.86 -43.21
N GLU A 161 24.67 -20.69 -44.19
CA GLU A 161 24.35 -21.74 -45.19
C GLU A 161 25.10 -21.55 -46.53
N GLN A 162 26.34 -21.03 -46.50
CA GLN A 162 27.24 -21.00 -47.67
C GLN A 162 28.62 -21.62 -47.41
N ALA A 163 28.78 -22.36 -46.32
CA ALA A 163 30.03 -23.03 -46.00
C ALA A 163 29.81 -24.48 -45.54
N SER A 164 29.12 -25.29 -46.36
CA SER A 164 29.24 -26.76 -46.42
C SER A 164 28.25 -27.32 -47.45
N GLY A 165 28.73 -27.60 -48.67
CA GLY A 165 27.96 -28.28 -49.72
C GLY A 165 28.21 -27.71 -51.10
#